data_AF-A0A7S2M0T3-F1
#
_entry.id   AF-A0A7S2M0T3-F1
#
_cell.length_a   1.000
_cell.length_b   1.000
_cell.length_c   1.000
_cell.angle_alpha   90.00
_cell.angle_beta   90.00
_cell.angle_gamma   90.00
#
_symmetry.space_group_name_H-M   'P 1'
#
loop_
_entity.id
_entity.type
_entity.pdbx_description
1 polymer ?
#
loop_
_entity_poly.entity_id
_entity_poly.type
_entity_poly.pdbx_seq_one_letter_code
_entity_poly.pdbx_strand_id
1 'polypeptide(L)'
;WWTLPALDTAPFRERLDPVDDLPEWFSSQVFATVGEGPAREVPRLMYEATKIPGVFEHVPEKLRGVFWMRGNGIAEELAVLHTGLWAEDTKTLMAPQMPFSWAWPSGIPARAPYLG
;
A
#
# COMPACT_ATOMS: atom_id res chain seq x y z
N TRP A 1 -10.33 21.31 -3.40
CA TRP A 1 -10.19 20.31 -2.34
C TRP A 1 -10.73 19.02 -2.92
N TRP A 2 -9.89 17.97 -2.98
CA TRP A 2 -10.26 16.66 -3.51
C TRP A 2 -10.44 15.70 -2.33
N THR A 3 -11.47 14.87 -2.39
CA THR A 3 -11.76 13.87 -1.37
C THR A 3 -11.72 12.51 -2.04
N LEU A 4 -10.88 11.61 -1.52
CA LEU A 4 -10.87 10.23 -1.98
C LEU A 4 -12.22 9.59 -1.65
N PRO A 5 -12.86 8.86 -2.59
CA PRO A 5 -14.04 8.08 -2.28
C PRO A 5 -13.78 7.11 -1.12
N ALA A 6 -14.80 6.85 -0.31
CA ALA A 6 -14.69 5.84 0.75
C ALA A 6 -14.37 4.47 0.13
N LEU A 7 -13.34 3.83 0.66
CA LEU A 7 -12.95 2.49 0.23
C LEU A 7 -13.67 1.45 1.09
N ASP A 8 -14.39 0.52 0.47
CA ASP A 8 -14.86 -0.68 1.16
C ASP A 8 -13.72 -1.70 1.25
N THR A 9 -13.11 -1.77 2.43
CA THR A 9 -11.98 -2.65 2.71
C THR A 9 -12.39 -4.04 3.20
N ALA A 10 -13.66 -4.25 3.56
CA ALA A 10 -14.09 -5.48 4.22
C ALA A 10 -13.83 -6.75 3.38
N PRO A 11 -14.14 -6.79 2.07
CA PRO A 11 -13.92 -7.99 1.25
C PRO A 11 -12.44 -8.38 1.11
N PHE A 12 -11.55 -7.41 1.24
CA PHE A 12 -10.10 -7.62 1.12
C PHE A 12 -9.48 -8.02 2.44
N ARG A 13 -9.98 -7.48 3.56
CA ARG A 13 -9.52 -7.81 4.91
C ARG A 13 -9.76 -9.28 5.25
N GLU A 14 -10.89 -9.85 4.83
CA GLU A 14 -11.23 -11.27 5.07
C GLU A 14 -10.28 -12.26 4.37
N ARG A 15 -9.44 -11.77 3.45
CA ARG A 15 -8.47 -12.57 2.69
C ARG A 15 -7.05 -12.50 3.27
N LEU A 16 -6.87 -11.79 4.39
CA LEU A 16 -5.61 -11.66 5.10
C LEU A 16 -5.74 -12.27 6.50
N ASP A 17 -4.64 -12.86 6.97
CA ASP A 17 -4.51 -13.31 8.35
C ASP A 17 -4.19 -12.08 9.22
N PRO A 18 -4.87 -11.87 10.36
CA PRO A 18 -4.59 -10.73 11.23
C PRO A 18 -3.19 -10.85 11.84
N VAL A 19 -2.49 -9.71 11.93
CA VAL A 19 -1.20 -9.62 12.64
C VAL A 19 -1.44 -8.98 14.01
N ASP A 20 -1.45 -9.81 15.06
CA ASP A 20 -1.74 -9.36 16.43
C ASP A 20 -0.48 -8.91 17.20
N ASP A 21 0.70 -9.44 16.83
CA ASP A 21 1.97 -9.19 17.50
C ASP A 21 2.85 -8.16 16.74
N LEU A 22 2.32 -6.94 16.58
CA LEU A 22 3.08 -5.86 15.94
C LEU A 22 4.17 -5.31 16.88
N PRO A 23 5.34 -4.91 16.34
CA PRO A 23 6.38 -4.26 17.14
C PRO A 23 5.86 -3.01 17.86
N GLU A 24 6.38 -2.72 19.04
CA GLU A 24 5.95 -1.57 19.85
C GLU A 24 6.14 -0.22 19.13
N TRP A 25 7.14 -0.10 18.24
CA TRP A 25 7.29 1.12 17.43
C TRP A 25 6.19 1.28 16.35
N PHE A 26 5.48 0.21 16.00
CA PHE A 26 4.32 0.21 15.12
C PHE A 26 3.02 0.55 15.90
N SER A 27 3.01 0.39 17.22
CA SER A 27 1.84 0.62 18.08
C SER A 27 1.39 2.09 18.14
N SER A 28 2.19 3.03 17.60
CA SER A 28 1.78 4.42 17.42
C SER A 28 0.79 4.61 16.25
N GLN A 29 0.56 3.60 15.41
CA GLN A 29 -0.43 3.62 14.33
C GLN A 29 -1.81 3.12 14.79
N VAL A 30 -2.34 3.72 15.87
CA VAL A 30 -3.61 3.37 16.53
C VAL A 30 -4.86 3.40 15.61
N PHE A 31 -4.70 3.88 14.37
CA PHE A 31 -5.76 4.00 13.36
C PHE A 31 -5.76 2.87 12.32
N ALA A 32 -4.81 1.93 12.36
CA ALA A 32 -4.66 0.89 11.35
C ALA A 32 -4.63 -0.53 11.97
N THR A 33 -5.29 -1.47 11.30
CA THR A 33 -5.12 -2.91 11.54
C THR A 33 -4.23 -3.49 10.46
N VAL A 34 -3.31 -4.39 10.81
CA VAL A 34 -2.41 -5.05 9.85
C VAL A 34 -2.90 -6.46 9.58
N GLY A 35 -2.78 -6.88 8.32
CA GLY A 35 -2.99 -8.26 7.91
C GLY A 35 -1.83 -8.74 7.04
N GLU A 36 -1.54 -10.02 7.11
CA GLU A 36 -0.51 -10.68 6.31
C GLU A 36 -1.12 -11.76 5.40
N GLY A 37 -0.32 -12.20 4.43
CA GLY A 37 -0.73 -13.24 3.49
C GLY A 37 0.41 -13.63 2.55
N PRO A 38 0.17 -14.60 1.65
CA PRO A 38 1.21 -15.08 0.75
C PRO A 38 1.73 -13.95 -0.15
N ALA A 39 3.06 -13.87 -0.34
CA ALA A 39 3.71 -12.84 -1.16
C ALA A 39 3.20 -12.76 -2.62
N ARG A 40 2.64 -13.85 -3.15
CA ARG A 40 2.00 -13.88 -4.48
C ARG A 40 0.60 -13.26 -4.51
N GLU A 41 -0.08 -13.24 -3.36
CA GLU A 41 -1.47 -12.79 -3.22
C GLU A 41 -1.57 -11.33 -2.78
N VAL A 42 -0.68 -10.90 -1.88
CA VAL A 42 -0.71 -9.54 -1.31
C VAL A 42 -0.62 -8.45 -2.39
N PRO A 43 0.28 -8.49 -3.39
CA PRO A 43 0.30 -7.48 -4.46
C PRO A 43 -1.00 -7.42 -5.26
N ARG A 44 -1.62 -8.58 -5.52
CA ARG A 44 -2.90 -8.65 -6.23
C ARG A 44 -4.02 -8.03 -5.39
N LEU A 45 -4.08 -8.38 -4.11
CA LEU A 45 -5.02 -7.81 -3.14
C LEU A 45 -4.88 -6.29 -3.05
N MET A 46 -3.65 -5.79 -2.92
CA MET A 46 -3.38 -4.37 -2.90
C MET A 46 -3.90 -3.70 -4.18
N TYR A 47 -3.57 -4.26 -5.35
CA TYR A 47 -4.03 -3.72 -6.63
C TYR A 47 -5.56 -3.65 -6.72
N GLU A 48 -6.25 -4.76 -6.42
CA GLU A 48 -7.71 -4.87 -6.48
C GLU A 48 -8.39 -3.91 -5.48
N ALA A 49 -7.91 -3.89 -4.23
CA ALA A 49 -8.47 -3.06 -3.16
C ALA A 49 -8.35 -1.57 -3.42
N THR A 50 -7.35 -1.15 -4.20
CA THR A 50 -7.05 0.27 -4.39
C THR A 50 -7.44 0.79 -5.77
N LYS A 51 -7.97 -0.08 -6.63
CA LYS A 51 -8.49 0.26 -7.96
C LYS A 51 -9.87 0.92 -7.85
N ILE A 52 -9.88 2.21 -7.51
CA ILE A 52 -11.10 2.99 -7.34
C ILE A 52 -11.54 3.58 -8.69
N PRO A 53 -12.75 3.25 -9.18
CA PRO A 53 -13.28 3.83 -10.41
C PRO A 53 -13.35 5.36 -10.35
N GLY A 54 -12.90 6.04 -11.40
CA GLY A 54 -12.85 7.50 -11.45
C GLY A 54 -11.66 8.11 -10.68
N VAL A 55 -10.78 7.30 -10.10
CA VAL A 55 -9.46 7.72 -9.61
C VAL A 55 -8.39 7.02 -10.44
N PHE A 56 -8.53 5.70 -10.60
CA PHE A 56 -7.59 4.84 -11.30
C PHE A 56 -7.31 5.32 -12.74
N GLU A 57 -8.35 5.76 -13.46
CA GLU A 57 -8.26 6.20 -14.85
C GLU A 57 -7.57 7.57 -15.01
N HIS A 58 -7.48 8.36 -13.94
CA HIS A 58 -6.85 9.68 -13.97
C HIS A 58 -5.35 9.63 -13.67
N VAL A 59 -4.85 8.51 -13.14
CA VAL A 59 -3.42 8.28 -12.95
C VAL A 59 -2.81 7.80 -14.28
N PRO A 60 -1.60 8.22 -14.67
CA PRO A 60 -0.91 7.71 -15.85
C PRO A 60 -0.77 6.19 -15.84
N GLU A 61 -0.95 5.54 -16.99
CA GLU A 61 -0.93 4.07 -17.10
C GLU A 61 0.33 3.43 -16.50
N LYS A 62 1.49 4.08 -16.68
CA LYS A 62 2.78 3.62 -16.11
C LYS A 62 2.84 3.63 -14.59
N LEU A 63 1.95 4.37 -13.94
CA LEU A 63 1.82 4.44 -12.48
C LEU A 63 0.64 3.60 -11.97
N ARG A 64 -0.06 2.88 -12.86
CA ARG A 64 -1.20 2.01 -12.53
C ARG A 64 -0.76 0.64 -12.04
N GLY A 65 -0.26 0.55 -10.81
CA GLY A 65 0.18 -0.73 -10.27
C GLY A 65 0.66 -0.71 -8.83
N VAL A 66 1.18 -1.88 -8.45
CA VAL A 66 1.90 -2.12 -7.19
C VAL A 66 3.39 -2.21 -7.53
N PHE A 67 4.19 -1.41 -6.86
CA PHE A 67 5.61 -1.25 -7.16
C PHE A 67 6.44 -1.66 -5.95
N TRP A 68 7.52 -2.36 -6.22
CA TRP A 68 8.56 -2.57 -5.22
C TRP A 68 9.43 -1.31 -5.16
N MET A 69 9.38 -0.60 -4.05
CA MET A 69 10.23 0.58 -3.83
C MET A 69 11.57 0.17 -3.24
N ARG A 70 12.64 0.77 -3.76
CA ARG A 70 14.01 0.52 -3.30
C ARG A 70 14.68 1.79 -2.80
N GLY A 71 15.50 1.66 -1.76
CA GLY A 71 16.32 2.77 -1.25
C GLY A 71 15.55 3.88 -0.52
N ASN A 72 14.36 3.59 0.03
CA ASN A 72 13.56 4.53 0.81
C ASN A 72 13.92 4.59 2.31
N GLY A 73 14.99 3.89 2.73
CA GLY A 73 15.48 3.87 4.11
C GLY A 73 14.69 2.97 5.06
N ILE A 74 13.73 2.20 4.56
CA ILE A 74 12.96 1.18 5.29
C ILE A 74 13.09 -0.14 4.51
N ALA A 75 13.08 -1.26 5.24
CA ALA A 75 12.82 -2.60 4.74
C ALA A 75 11.84 -2.58 3.56
N GLU A 76 12.33 -2.82 2.35
CA GLU A 76 11.62 -2.49 1.12
C GLU A 76 10.25 -3.15 1.00
N GLU A 77 9.32 -2.45 0.36
CA GLU A 77 7.91 -2.68 0.58
C GLU A 77 7.08 -2.35 -0.65
N LEU A 78 5.97 -3.03 -0.81
CA LEU A 78 5.10 -2.78 -1.94
C LEU A 78 4.35 -1.46 -1.74
N ALA A 79 4.28 -0.62 -2.78
CA ALA A 79 3.52 0.62 -2.77
C ALA A 79 2.53 0.68 -3.93
N VAL A 80 1.31 1.11 -3.65
CA VAL A 80 0.32 1.44 -4.68
C VAL A 80 0.47 2.90 -5.09
N LEU A 81 0.60 3.16 -6.39
CA LEU A 81 0.68 4.54 -6.92
C LEU A 81 -0.57 4.97 -7.70
N HIS A 82 -1.53 4.06 -7.87
CA HIS A 82 -2.69 4.30 -8.73
C HIS A 82 -3.92 4.86 -8.05
N THR A 83 -3.78 5.18 -6.77
CA THR A 83 -4.82 5.78 -5.95
C THR A 83 -4.32 7.13 -5.51
N GLY A 84 -4.42 8.12 -6.38
CA GLY A 84 -3.85 9.43 -6.11
C GLY A 84 -4.35 10.49 -7.06
N LEU A 85 -4.02 11.73 -6.75
CA LEU A 85 -4.31 12.87 -7.60
C LEU A 85 -3.08 13.14 -8.47
N TRP A 86 -3.25 12.99 -9.78
CA TRP A 86 -2.22 13.30 -10.77
C TRP A 86 -2.37 14.74 -11.27
N ALA A 87 -1.34 15.56 -11.05
CA ALA A 87 -1.22 16.90 -11.59
C ALA A 87 -0.37 16.87 -12.86
N GLU A 88 -1.03 16.87 -14.03
CA GLU A 88 -0.41 16.69 -15.35
C GLU A 88 0.60 17.80 -15.68
N ASP A 89 0.27 19.04 -15.34
CA ASP A 89 1.08 20.24 -15.57
C ASP A 89 2.45 20.19 -14.91
N THR A 90 2.51 19.62 -13.71
CA THR A 90 3.71 19.50 -12.88
C THR A 90 4.30 18.10 -12.86
N LYS A 91 3.65 17.14 -13.54
CA LYS A 91 3.97 15.71 -13.50
C LYS A 91 4.12 15.18 -12.06
N THR A 92 3.23 15.62 -11.19
CA THR A 92 3.29 15.31 -9.76
C THR A 92 2.15 14.37 -9.37
N LEU A 93 2.49 13.27 -8.70
CA LEU A 93 1.52 12.37 -8.09
C LEU A 93 1.42 12.68 -6.60
N MET A 94 0.22 13.03 -6.16
CA MET A 94 -0.12 13.08 -4.73
C MET A 94 -0.78 11.76 -4.34
N ALA A 95 -0.04 10.89 -3.65
CA ALA A 95 -0.53 9.62 -3.14
C ALA A 95 -0.93 9.78 -1.65
N PRO A 96 -2.15 9.39 -1.25
CA PRO A 96 -2.58 9.38 0.14
C PRO A 96 -2.01 8.16 0.88
N GLN A 97 -1.91 8.27 2.20
CA GLN A 97 -1.78 7.11 3.06
C GLN A 97 -3.17 6.53 3.31
N MET A 98 -3.39 5.27 2.91
CA MET A 98 -4.70 4.62 3.00
C MET A 98 -4.57 3.10 3.16
N PRO A 99 -5.65 2.37 3.52
CA PRO A 99 -5.62 0.91 3.57
C PRO A 99 -5.11 0.31 2.25
N PHE A 100 -4.34 -0.77 2.33
CA PHE A 100 -3.77 -1.50 1.19
C PHE A 100 -2.79 -0.71 0.30
N SER A 101 -2.36 0.48 0.71
CA SER A 101 -1.40 1.28 -0.08
C SER A 101 0.07 0.92 0.16
N TRP A 102 0.39 0.20 1.25
CA TRP A 102 1.73 -0.25 1.64
C TRP A 102 1.68 -1.70 2.18
N ALA A 103 2.71 -2.52 1.94
CA ALA A 103 2.81 -3.87 2.51
C ALA A 103 4.24 -4.46 2.56
N TRP A 104 4.67 -4.87 3.77
CA TRP A 104 6.00 -5.35 4.15
C TRP A 104 6.17 -6.84 3.85
N PRO A 105 7.38 -7.29 3.49
CA PRO A 105 7.66 -8.71 3.61
C PRO A 105 7.46 -9.10 5.09
N SER A 106 6.57 -10.07 5.33
CA SER A 106 6.50 -10.72 6.64
C SER A 106 7.80 -11.52 6.80
N GLY A 107 8.72 -10.95 7.59
CA GLY A 107 10.07 -11.46 7.78
C GLY A 107 11.15 -10.74 6.96
N ILE A 108 12.26 -10.49 7.63
CA ILE A 108 13.46 -9.84 7.10
C ILE A 108 14.18 -10.80 6.13
N PRO A 109 14.39 -10.47 4.85
CA PRO A 109 15.38 -11.17 4.04
C PRO A 109 16.73 -11.08 4.75
N ALA A 110 17.47 -12.19 4.89
CA ALA A 110 18.70 -12.27 5.70
C ALA A 110 19.82 -11.25 5.36
N ARG A 111 19.64 -10.41 4.32
CA ARG A 111 20.55 -9.36 3.87
C ARG A 111 19.88 -8.02 3.61
N ALA A 112 18.67 -7.79 4.13
CA ALA A 112 17.99 -6.52 3.91
C ALA A 112 18.65 -5.40 4.74
N PRO A 113 18.93 -4.22 4.14
CA PRO A 113 19.56 -3.11 4.83
C PRO A 113 18.58 -2.37 5.75
N TYR A 114 18.98 -2.17 7.01
CA TYR A 114 18.26 -1.47 8.11
C TYR A 114 16.87 -2.02 8.47
N LEU A 115 16.75 -2.57 9.68
CA LEU A 115 15.53 -3.09 10.33
C LEU A 115 14.75 -4.19 9.59
N GLY A 116 15.15 -4.53 8.36
CA GLY A 116 14.92 -5.82 7.73
C GLY A 116 13.91 -5.81 6.62
#